data_AF-A0A1H8GSL1-F1
#
_entry.id   AF-A0A1H8GSL1-F1
#
_cell.length_a   1.000
_cell.length_b   1.000
_cell.length_c   1.000
_cell.angle_alpha   90.00
_cell.angle_beta   90.00
_cell.angle_gamma   90.00
#
_symmetry.space_group_name_H-M   'P 1'
#
loop_
_entity.id
_entity.type
_entity.pdbx_description
1 polymer ?
#
loop_
_entity_poly.entity_id
_entity_poly.type
_entity_poly.pdbx_seq_one_letter_code
_entity_poly.pdbx_strand_id
1 'polypeptide(L)'
;MRFLVAACAAFLILMCDVGSQPSLQTLNLDRATSKTDRAPSLVPLVELFLARVQAIELANARAAYVETIEPARAVETVVEAPASPTEQFCHALREAAEASGIPVPFFARLLWQESRFRSNEISPAGAQGVAQFMPETAAEVGLDDPFDAMKALPASAKFLRKLRDDFGNLGLAAAAYNAGPGRIQKWLARESELPRETRDYVRIITGTKAEDWTEHIEALAIRIDLPREAPCEGIGSLSKTKDVAWVPVNLTPSVITIMRKAEQLAARLSANRARKRFVSLLRKNASAHGKARSMIATRAAKGTRTRAIRMAARERSSG
;
A
#
# COMPACT_ATOMS: atom_id res chain seq x y z
N MET A 1 -40.39 8.52 -22.54
CA MET A 1 -40.67 7.06 -22.48
C MET A 1 -42.19 6.77 -22.49
N ARG A 2 -42.93 7.23 -23.51
CA ARG A 2 -44.35 6.86 -23.74
C ARG A 2 -44.70 6.56 -25.21
N PHE A 3 -43.71 6.57 -26.10
CA PHE A 3 -43.89 6.21 -27.52
C PHE A 3 -43.12 4.94 -27.95
N LEU A 4 -42.43 4.27 -27.01
CA LEU A 4 -41.73 3.00 -27.26
C LEU A 4 -42.57 1.76 -26.89
N VAL A 5 -43.77 1.95 -26.34
CA VAL A 5 -44.68 0.84 -25.96
C VAL A 5 -45.76 0.60 -27.04
N ALA A 6 -45.96 1.53 -27.98
CA ALA A 6 -46.96 1.38 -29.05
C ALA A 6 -46.43 0.68 -30.32
N ALA A 7 -45.10 0.65 -30.56
CA ALA A 7 -44.52 -0.02 -31.73
C ALA A 7 -44.30 -1.53 -31.53
N CYS A 8 -44.17 -2.02 -30.28
CA CYS A 8 -44.05 -3.45 -30.00
C CYS A 8 -45.39 -4.21 -30.10
N ALA A 9 -46.54 -3.52 -30.05
CA ALA A 9 -47.86 -4.15 -30.15
C ALA A 9 -48.28 -4.46 -31.61
N ALA A 10 -47.73 -3.76 -32.61
CA ALA A 10 -48.07 -3.97 -34.02
C ALA A 10 -47.29 -5.12 -34.68
N PHE A 11 -46.10 -5.46 -34.18
CA PHE A 11 -45.27 -6.56 -34.72
C PHE A 11 -45.65 -7.94 -34.17
N LEU A 12 -46.24 -7.99 -32.97
CA LEU A 12 -46.76 -9.23 -32.36
C LEU A 12 -48.15 -9.65 -32.89
N ILE A 13 -48.86 -8.77 -33.60
CA ILE A 13 -50.16 -9.08 -34.23
C ILE A 13 -49.99 -9.61 -35.67
N LEU A 14 -48.83 -9.39 -36.32
CA LEU A 14 -48.58 -9.83 -37.70
C LEU A 14 -47.84 -11.19 -37.83
N MET A 15 -47.49 -11.83 -36.70
CA MET A 15 -46.73 -13.11 -36.68
C MET A 15 -47.52 -14.28 -36.05
N CYS A 16 -48.82 -14.11 -35.78
CA CYS A 16 -49.66 -15.14 -35.17
C CYS A 16 -50.73 -15.74 -36.12
N ASP A 17 -50.69 -15.50 -37.43
CA ASP A 17 -51.74 -16.03 -38.33
C ASP A 17 -51.23 -16.59 -39.66
N VAL A 18 -50.12 -17.33 -39.63
CA VAL A 18 -49.79 -18.29 -40.70
C VAL A 18 -49.18 -19.54 -40.07
N GLY A 19 -50.06 -20.43 -39.61
CA GLY A 19 -49.67 -21.72 -39.09
C GLY A 19 -50.87 -22.62 -38.87
N SER A 20 -51.37 -23.24 -39.95
CA SER A 20 -51.90 -24.62 -40.04
C SER A 20 -53.08 -24.71 -41.01
N GLN A 21 -52.84 -25.26 -42.20
CA GLN A 21 -53.89 -25.95 -42.97
C GLN A 21 -53.88 -27.45 -42.61
N PRO A 22 -55.05 -28.12 -42.64
CA PRO A 22 -55.11 -29.52 -43.02
C PRO A 22 -55.58 -29.67 -44.48
N SER A 23 -54.83 -30.50 -45.20
CA SER A 23 -55.23 -31.45 -46.26
C SER A 23 -56.45 -31.16 -47.16
N LEU A 24 -56.25 -31.25 -48.48
CA LEU A 24 -56.81 -32.35 -49.30
C LEU A 24 -56.22 -32.37 -50.72
N GLN A 25 -55.87 -33.59 -51.12
CA GLN A 25 -55.69 -34.19 -52.45
C GLN A 25 -56.21 -33.33 -53.65
N THR A 26 -55.53 -33.23 -54.78
CA THR A 26 -55.43 -34.29 -55.81
C THR A 26 -54.63 -33.82 -57.05
N LEU A 27 -53.91 -34.78 -57.65
CA LEU A 27 -53.70 -35.06 -59.08
C LEU A 27 -53.02 -34.02 -60.03
N ASN A 28 -51.85 -34.45 -60.56
CA ASN A 28 -51.46 -34.58 -61.99
C ASN A 28 -51.97 -33.49 -62.98
N LEU A 29 -51.20 -32.93 -63.91
CA LEU A 29 -50.32 -33.58 -64.89
C LEU A 29 -49.67 -32.50 -65.82
N ASP A 30 -48.47 -32.80 -66.33
CA ASP A 30 -47.89 -32.39 -67.63
C ASP A 30 -47.55 -30.93 -68.01
N ARG A 31 -46.22 -30.73 -68.13
CA ARG A 31 -45.48 -30.37 -69.36
C ARG A 31 -46.00 -29.20 -70.22
N ALA A 32 -45.22 -28.12 -70.26
CA ALA A 32 -44.46 -27.68 -71.46
C ALA A 32 -43.96 -26.22 -71.33
N THR A 33 -42.64 -26.05 -71.50
CA THR A 33 -41.92 -24.96 -72.18
C THR A 33 -42.57 -23.58 -72.37
N SER A 34 -41.89 -22.51 -71.93
CA SER A 34 -41.21 -21.55 -72.83
C SER A 34 -40.70 -20.28 -72.09
N LYS A 35 -39.43 -19.96 -72.37
CA LYS A 35 -38.73 -18.66 -72.40
C LYS A 35 -39.25 -17.45 -71.60
N THR A 36 -38.34 -17.01 -70.72
CA THR A 36 -37.80 -15.65 -70.54
C THR A 36 -38.78 -14.49 -70.24
N ASP A 37 -38.81 -14.07 -68.98
CA ASP A 37 -38.79 -12.64 -68.63
C ASP A 37 -38.07 -12.45 -67.29
N ARG A 38 -36.95 -11.71 -67.33
CA ARG A 38 -36.08 -11.48 -66.17
C ARG A 38 -36.60 -10.26 -65.42
N ALA A 39 -37.36 -10.49 -64.34
CA ALA A 39 -37.72 -9.42 -63.41
C ALA A 39 -36.44 -8.80 -62.80
N PRO A 40 -36.34 -7.46 -62.64
CA PRO A 40 -35.20 -6.86 -61.96
C PRO A 40 -35.16 -7.33 -60.51
N SER A 41 -33.98 -7.74 -60.03
CA SER A 41 -33.81 -8.13 -58.64
C SER A 41 -34.09 -6.93 -57.73
N LEU A 42 -34.77 -7.15 -56.60
CA LEU A 42 -35.12 -6.11 -55.61
C LEU A 42 -33.92 -5.62 -54.79
N VAL A 43 -32.75 -6.25 -54.97
CA VAL A 43 -31.51 -5.98 -54.23
C VAL A 43 -30.99 -4.53 -54.41
N PRO A 44 -30.98 -3.93 -55.61
CA PRO A 44 -30.47 -2.57 -55.80
C PRO A 44 -31.36 -1.50 -55.15
N LEU A 45 -32.67 -1.74 -55.02
CA LEU A 45 -33.60 -0.77 -54.45
C LEU A 45 -33.50 -0.71 -52.92
N VAL A 46 -33.27 -1.84 -52.26
CA VAL A 46 -33.05 -1.88 -50.80
C VAL A 46 -31.72 -1.22 -50.43
N GLU A 47 -30.65 -1.50 -51.18
CA GLU A 47 -29.35 -0.84 -50.98
C GLU A 47 -29.43 0.67 -51.22
N LEU A 48 -30.13 1.11 -52.27
CA LEU A 48 -30.32 2.55 -52.55
C LEU A 48 -31.17 3.23 -51.46
N PHE A 49 -32.14 2.52 -50.89
CA PHE A 49 -32.96 3.01 -49.78
C PHE A 49 -32.15 3.14 -48.49
N LEU A 50 -31.38 2.10 -48.12
CA LEU A 50 -30.52 2.12 -46.94
C LEU A 50 -29.44 3.21 -47.02
N ALA A 51 -28.83 3.39 -48.19
CA ALA A 51 -27.86 4.46 -48.43
C ALA A 51 -28.49 5.86 -48.28
N ARG A 52 -29.74 6.05 -48.73
CA ARG A 52 -30.46 7.32 -48.54
C ARG A 52 -30.84 7.57 -47.08
N VAL A 53 -31.26 6.54 -46.34
CA VAL A 53 -31.58 6.66 -44.91
C VAL A 53 -30.34 7.05 -44.12
N GLN A 54 -29.19 6.41 -44.37
CA GLN A 54 -27.92 6.78 -43.73
C GLN A 54 -27.46 8.21 -44.08
N ALA A 55 -27.66 8.64 -45.33
CA ALA A 55 -27.33 10.01 -45.73
C ALA A 55 -28.20 11.06 -45.00
N ILE A 56 -29.48 10.75 -44.77
CA ILE A 56 -30.39 11.62 -44.00
C ILE A 56 -30.01 11.65 -42.52
N GLU A 57 -29.65 10.52 -41.92
CA GLU A 57 -29.17 10.48 -40.53
C GLU A 57 -27.87 11.27 -40.35
N LEU A 58 -26.93 11.17 -41.29
CA LEU A 58 -25.67 11.93 -41.24
C LEU A 58 -25.89 13.43 -41.47
N ALA A 59 -26.84 13.81 -42.34
CA ALA A 59 -27.24 15.20 -42.54
C ALA A 59 -27.92 15.78 -41.29
N ASN A 60 -28.80 15.00 -40.64
CA ASN A 60 -29.46 15.39 -39.39
C ASN A 60 -28.46 15.47 -38.21
N ALA A 61 -27.47 14.57 -38.16
CA ALA A 61 -26.39 14.63 -37.16
C ALA A 61 -25.49 15.85 -37.35
N ARG A 62 -25.20 16.24 -38.59
CA ARG A 62 -24.47 17.49 -38.90
C ARG A 62 -25.31 18.72 -38.56
N ALA A 63 -26.61 18.72 -38.84
CA ALA A 63 -27.51 19.82 -38.46
C ALA A 63 -27.60 19.97 -36.92
N ALA A 64 -27.67 18.86 -36.18
CA ALA A 64 -27.65 18.86 -34.71
C ALA A 64 -26.31 19.38 -34.12
N TYR A 65 -25.19 19.19 -34.81
CA TYR A 65 -23.88 19.71 -34.40
C TYR A 65 -23.69 21.20 -34.73
N VAL A 66 -24.36 21.69 -35.78
CA VAL A 66 -24.23 23.10 -36.22
C VAL A 66 -25.14 24.05 -35.43
N GLU A 67 -26.12 23.55 -34.67
CA GLU A 67 -27.10 24.38 -33.94
C GLU A 67 -26.93 24.40 -32.41
N THR A 68 -25.71 24.15 -31.91
CA THR A 68 -25.36 24.45 -30.51
C THR A 68 -24.12 25.32 -30.42
N ILE A 69 -24.14 26.45 -31.12
CA ILE A 69 -23.43 27.62 -30.63
C ILE A 69 -24.36 28.23 -29.58
N GLU A 70 -24.20 27.80 -28.32
CA GLU A 70 -24.73 28.58 -27.20
C GLU A 70 -24.24 30.03 -27.39
N PRO A 71 -25.09 31.05 -27.19
CA PRO A 71 -24.60 32.42 -27.18
C PRO A 71 -23.44 32.45 -26.21
N ALA A 72 -22.30 33.00 -26.64
CA ALA A 72 -21.13 33.15 -25.78
C ALA A 72 -21.63 33.77 -24.47
N ARG A 73 -21.72 32.94 -23.43
CA ARG A 73 -22.02 33.40 -22.09
C ARG A 73 -20.99 34.49 -21.88
N ALA A 74 -21.46 35.72 -21.63
CA ALA A 74 -20.56 36.80 -21.33
C ALA A 74 -19.58 36.23 -20.32
N VAL A 75 -18.30 36.16 -20.70
CA VAL A 75 -17.25 35.94 -19.75
C VAL A 75 -17.28 37.22 -18.94
N GLU A 76 -18.16 37.24 -17.94
CA GLU A 76 -17.91 38.03 -16.76
C GLU A 76 -16.51 37.58 -16.37
N THR A 77 -15.56 38.46 -16.62
CA THR A 77 -14.27 38.40 -15.97
C THR A 77 -14.60 38.43 -14.50
N VAL A 78 -14.84 37.25 -13.92
CA VAL A 78 -14.77 37.07 -12.48
C VAL A 78 -13.34 37.45 -12.19
N VAL A 79 -13.16 38.69 -11.72
CA VAL A 79 -11.92 39.12 -11.13
C VAL A 79 -11.75 38.16 -9.96
N GLU A 80 -10.97 37.10 -10.18
CA GLU A 80 -10.74 36.05 -9.19
C GLU A 80 -10.16 36.77 -7.98
N ALA A 81 -10.93 36.80 -6.89
CA ALA A 81 -10.49 37.44 -5.66
C ALA A 81 -9.13 36.82 -5.27
N PRO A 82 -8.17 37.60 -4.75
CA PRO A 82 -6.88 37.04 -4.35
C PRO A 82 -7.11 35.87 -3.40
N ALA A 83 -6.49 34.72 -3.72
CA ALA A 83 -6.61 33.50 -2.93
C ALA A 83 -6.38 33.83 -1.44
N SER A 84 -7.24 33.30 -0.57
CA SER A 84 -7.10 33.46 0.88
C SER A 84 -5.74 32.90 1.35
N PRO A 85 -5.21 33.35 2.50
CA PRO A 85 -3.96 32.80 3.04
C PRO A 85 -3.98 31.27 3.17
N THR A 86 -5.13 30.70 3.53
CA THR A 86 -5.33 29.25 3.60
C THR A 86 -5.22 28.58 2.23
N GLU A 87 -5.85 29.14 1.19
CA GLU A 87 -5.76 28.61 -0.17
C GLU A 87 -4.32 28.68 -0.71
N GLN A 88 -3.61 29.79 -0.48
CA GLN A 88 -2.21 29.93 -0.84
C GLN A 88 -1.33 28.88 -0.15
N PHE A 89 -1.51 28.71 1.16
CA PHE A 89 -0.80 27.69 1.94
C PHE A 89 -1.05 26.28 1.39
N CYS A 90 -2.31 25.93 1.13
CA CYS A 90 -2.65 24.60 0.66
C CYS A 90 -2.19 24.36 -0.80
N HIS A 91 -2.20 25.38 -1.66
CA HIS A 91 -1.60 25.31 -2.98
C HIS A 91 -0.10 25.04 -2.88
N ALA A 92 0.62 25.79 -2.05
CA ALA A 92 2.06 25.61 -1.81
C ALA A 92 2.39 24.22 -1.25
N LEU A 93 1.57 23.70 -0.35
CA LEU A 93 1.71 22.34 0.19
C LEU A 93 1.62 21.30 -0.92
N ARG A 94 0.61 21.42 -1.78
CA ARG A 94 0.42 20.51 -2.93
C ARG A 94 1.62 20.57 -3.86
N GLU A 95 1.99 21.76 -4.29
CA GLU A 95 3.10 21.99 -5.21
C GLU A 95 4.42 21.42 -4.65
N ALA A 96 4.71 21.68 -3.37
CA ALA A 96 5.89 21.13 -2.70
C ALA A 96 5.91 19.60 -2.70
N ALA A 97 4.77 18.96 -2.39
CA ALA A 97 4.65 17.52 -2.38
C ALA A 97 4.82 16.93 -3.79
N GLU A 98 4.10 17.46 -4.78
CA GLU A 98 4.14 17.01 -6.17
C GLU A 98 5.55 17.17 -6.77
N ALA A 99 6.18 18.33 -6.59
CA ALA A 99 7.55 18.60 -7.04
C ALA A 99 8.58 17.65 -6.41
N SER A 100 8.31 17.14 -5.21
CA SER A 100 9.17 16.20 -4.49
C SER A 100 8.80 14.73 -4.75
N GLY A 101 7.75 14.47 -5.52
CA GLY A 101 7.21 13.12 -5.76
C GLY A 101 6.71 12.46 -4.47
N ILE A 102 6.20 13.26 -3.53
CA ILE A 102 5.58 12.79 -2.30
C ILE A 102 4.06 12.81 -2.50
N PRO A 103 3.32 11.76 -2.12
CA PRO A 103 1.87 11.81 -2.12
C PRO A 103 1.40 12.98 -1.25
N VAL A 104 0.73 13.96 -1.86
CA VAL A 104 0.08 15.11 -1.18
C VAL A 104 -0.61 14.71 0.14
N PRO A 105 -1.35 13.59 0.19
CA PRO A 105 -2.14 13.27 1.37
C PRO A 105 -1.29 12.72 2.51
N PHE A 106 -0.17 12.06 2.18
CA PHE A 106 0.86 11.70 3.13
C PHE A 106 1.51 12.96 3.71
N PHE A 107 1.89 13.92 2.86
CA PHE A 107 2.56 15.15 3.29
C PHE A 107 1.65 16.01 4.18
N ALA A 108 0.37 16.13 3.81
CA ALA A 108 -0.60 16.85 4.62
C ALA A 108 -0.81 16.21 6.00
N ARG A 109 -0.88 14.88 6.09
CA ARG A 109 -0.95 14.17 7.39
C ARG A 109 0.29 14.38 8.24
N LEU A 110 1.46 14.39 7.62
CA LEU A 110 2.72 14.67 8.30
C LEU A 110 2.67 16.07 8.92
N LEU A 111 2.40 17.11 8.13
CA LEU A 111 2.33 18.49 8.61
C LEU A 111 1.22 18.70 9.65
N TRP A 112 0.08 18.01 9.49
CA TRP A 112 -0.95 17.98 10.51
C TRP A 112 -0.44 17.39 11.81
N GLN A 113 0.32 16.28 11.75
CA GLN A 113 0.90 15.65 12.92
C GLN A 113 1.98 16.50 13.58
N GLU A 114 2.75 17.26 12.80
CA GLU A 114 3.80 18.15 13.30
C GLU A 114 3.23 19.35 14.07
N SER A 115 2.34 20.13 13.44
CA SER A 115 1.92 21.41 14.04
C SER A 115 0.44 21.73 13.90
N ARG A 116 -0.36 20.82 13.34
CA ARG A 116 -1.74 21.11 12.91
C ARG A 116 -1.78 22.29 11.93
N PHE A 117 -0.79 22.38 11.05
CA PHE A 117 -0.56 23.46 10.09
C PHE A 117 -0.26 24.84 10.68
N ARG A 118 0.10 24.93 11.96
CA ARG A 118 0.46 26.21 12.59
C ARG A 118 1.93 26.54 12.32
N SER A 119 2.17 27.69 11.69
CA SER A 119 3.53 28.13 11.29
C SER A 119 4.35 28.74 12.42
N ASN A 120 3.73 29.11 13.54
CA ASN A 120 4.38 29.76 14.68
C ASN A 120 4.58 28.81 15.87
N GLU A 121 4.58 27.49 15.63
CA GLU A 121 4.71 26.48 16.68
C GLU A 121 6.16 26.19 17.06
N ILE A 122 6.39 25.97 18.35
CA ILE A 122 7.66 25.53 18.90
C ILE A 122 7.41 24.37 19.84
N SER A 123 7.98 23.19 19.55
CA SER A 123 7.86 22.05 20.45
C SER A 123 8.71 22.25 21.72
N PRO A 124 8.44 21.49 22.80
CA PRO A 124 9.30 21.48 23.99
C PRO A 124 10.78 21.12 23.70
N ALA A 125 11.04 20.38 22.62
CA ALA A 125 12.38 20.03 22.18
C ALA A 125 13.04 21.10 21.29
N GLY A 126 12.30 22.15 20.91
CA GLY A 126 12.78 23.25 20.08
C GLY A 126 12.56 23.07 18.58
N ALA A 127 11.69 22.15 18.15
CA ALA A 127 11.30 22.01 16.75
C ALA A 127 10.40 23.19 16.32
N GLN A 128 10.61 23.74 15.13
CA GLN A 128 10.07 25.04 14.74
C GLN A 128 9.18 24.99 13.49
N GLY A 129 8.09 25.75 13.58
CA GLY A 129 7.21 26.07 12.48
C GLY A 129 6.35 24.92 11.97
N VAL A 130 5.81 25.11 10.76
CA VAL A 130 4.74 24.25 10.23
C VAL A 130 5.17 22.79 10.01
N ALA A 131 6.46 22.59 9.74
CA ALA A 131 7.06 21.30 9.47
C ALA A 131 7.95 20.81 10.63
N GLN A 132 7.94 21.53 11.76
CA GLN A 132 8.68 21.21 12.99
C GLN A 132 10.14 20.83 12.72
N PHE A 133 10.86 21.67 11.98
CA PHE A 133 12.29 21.48 11.80
C PHE A 133 13.03 21.72 13.11
N MET A 134 13.91 20.78 13.48
CA MET A 134 14.94 21.08 14.48
C MET A 134 15.92 22.12 13.90
N PRO A 135 16.45 23.06 14.71
CA PRO A 135 17.34 24.11 14.20
C PRO A 135 18.57 23.59 13.43
N GLU A 136 19.17 22.51 13.91
CA GLU A 136 20.30 21.85 13.23
C GLU A 136 19.88 21.32 11.84
N THR A 137 18.73 20.65 11.76
CA THR A 137 18.18 20.14 10.50
C THR A 137 17.81 21.27 9.54
N ALA A 138 17.25 22.38 10.04
CA ALA A 138 16.96 23.56 9.22
C ALA A 138 18.25 24.10 8.56
N ALA A 139 19.34 24.20 9.33
CA ALA A 139 20.64 24.60 8.81
C ALA A 139 21.19 23.60 7.77
N GLU A 140 21.09 22.29 8.03
CA GLU A 140 21.54 21.24 7.10
C GLU A 140 20.82 21.28 5.75
N VAL A 141 19.53 21.59 5.74
CA VAL A 141 18.73 21.68 4.51
C VAL A 141 18.73 23.08 3.88
N GLY A 142 19.45 24.05 4.48
CA GLY A 142 19.52 25.42 4.00
C GLY A 142 18.22 26.23 4.17
N LEU A 143 17.39 25.87 5.15
CA LEU A 143 16.19 26.62 5.52
C LEU A 143 16.56 27.70 6.54
N ASP A 144 16.49 28.96 6.10
CA ASP A 144 16.84 30.14 6.90
C ASP A 144 15.78 30.50 7.94
N ASP A 145 14.50 30.34 7.61
CA ASP A 145 13.37 30.62 8.49
C ASP A 145 12.35 29.47 8.49
N PRO A 146 12.34 28.61 9.53
CA PRO A 146 11.35 27.55 9.68
C PRO A 146 9.91 28.03 9.95
N PHE A 147 9.72 29.27 10.40
CA PHE A 147 8.41 29.85 10.68
C PHE A 147 7.72 30.39 9.41
N ASP A 148 8.49 30.68 8.36
CA ASP A 148 7.95 30.98 7.03
C ASP A 148 7.48 29.68 6.35
N ALA A 149 6.16 29.44 6.40
CA ALA A 149 5.55 28.26 5.77
C ALA A 149 5.87 28.14 4.26
N MET A 150 5.98 29.26 3.54
CA MET A 150 6.24 29.23 2.10
C MET A 150 7.65 28.74 1.77
N LYS A 151 8.59 28.86 2.72
CA LYS A 151 9.93 28.27 2.62
C LYS A 151 9.99 26.87 3.24
N ALA A 152 9.33 26.67 4.38
CA ALA A 152 9.37 25.43 5.14
C ALA A 152 8.69 24.26 4.40
N LEU A 153 7.58 24.49 3.68
CA LEU A 153 6.87 23.46 2.92
C LEU A 153 7.75 22.79 1.84
N PRO A 154 8.36 23.53 0.89
CA PRO A 154 9.24 22.92 -0.10
C PRO A 154 10.50 22.31 0.52
N ALA A 155 11.05 22.89 1.59
CA ALA A 155 12.19 22.31 2.30
C ALA A 155 11.82 20.95 2.94
N SER A 156 10.67 20.87 3.60
CA SER A 156 10.17 19.65 4.25
C SER A 156 9.89 18.55 3.23
N ALA A 157 9.23 18.87 2.12
CA ALA A 157 8.95 17.89 1.07
C ALA A 157 10.24 17.34 0.43
N LYS A 158 11.23 18.20 0.17
CA LYS A 158 12.55 17.79 -0.35
C LYS A 158 13.32 16.94 0.66
N PHE A 159 13.30 17.32 1.93
CA PHE A 159 13.95 16.54 3.00
C PHE A 159 13.31 15.17 3.14
N LEU A 160 11.97 15.09 3.12
CA LEU A 160 11.25 13.83 3.14
C LEU A 160 11.56 12.96 1.92
N ARG A 161 11.69 13.54 0.73
CA ARG A 161 12.16 12.83 -0.47
C ARG A 161 13.54 12.24 -0.26
N LYS A 162 14.48 13.03 0.26
CA LYS A 162 15.83 12.56 0.58
C LYS A 162 15.78 11.37 1.54
N LEU A 163 15.00 11.46 2.62
CA LEU A 163 14.84 10.35 3.58
C LEU A 163 14.23 9.11 2.92
N ARG A 164 13.20 9.28 2.07
CA ARG A 164 12.65 8.18 1.29
C ARG A 164 13.71 7.54 0.40
N ASP A 165 14.56 8.34 -0.24
CA ASP A 165 15.60 7.83 -1.12
C ASP A 165 16.74 7.16 -0.32
N ASP A 166 17.02 7.59 0.91
CA ASP A 166 18.03 6.99 1.81
C ASP A 166 17.57 5.66 2.40
N PHE A 167 16.28 5.54 2.75
CA PHE A 167 15.71 4.38 3.43
C PHE A 167 14.90 3.44 2.53
N GLY A 168 14.41 3.94 1.40
CA GLY A 168 13.77 3.17 0.33
C GLY A 168 12.24 3.21 0.30
N ASN A 169 11.58 3.69 1.35
CA ASN A 169 10.12 3.79 1.39
C ASN A 169 9.65 4.94 2.30
N LEU A 170 8.37 5.32 2.13
CA LEU A 170 7.78 6.45 2.86
C LEU A 170 7.56 6.19 4.36
N GLY A 171 7.35 4.94 4.78
CA GLY A 171 7.18 4.62 6.20
C GLY A 171 8.47 4.82 6.99
N LEU A 172 9.60 4.34 6.45
CA LEU A 172 10.92 4.60 7.04
C LEU A 172 11.33 6.07 6.92
N ALA A 173 10.91 6.77 5.86
CA ALA A 173 11.10 8.21 5.75
C ALA A 173 10.37 8.96 6.85
N ALA A 174 9.09 8.64 7.13
CA ALA A 174 8.36 9.22 8.26
C ALA A 174 9.03 8.92 9.62
N ALA A 175 9.51 7.68 9.81
CA ALA A 175 10.23 7.32 11.02
C ALA A 175 11.50 8.18 11.20
N ALA A 176 12.26 8.37 10.11
CA ALA A 176 13.49 9.15 10.12
C ALA A 176 13.24 10.66 10.26
N TYR A 177 12.11 11.15 9.74
CA TYR A 177 11.70 12.54 9.89
C TYR A 177 11.47 12.88 11.38
N ASN A 178 10.70 12.05 12.10
CA ASN A 178 10.41 12.26 13.52
C ASN A 178 11.61 11.96 14.44
N ALA A 179 12.32 10.86 14.18
CA ALA A 179 13.30 10.32 15.15
C ALA A 179 14.76 10.66 14.81
N GLY A 180 15.00 11.22 13.62
CA GLY A 180 16.31 11.43 13.03
C GLY A 180 16.85 10.19 12.30
N PRO A 181 17.55 10.36 11.16
CA PRO A 181 18.04 9.25 10.33
C PRO A 181 19.02 8.35 11.08
N GLY A 182 19.90 8.91 11.90
CA GLY A 182 20.87 8.13 12.68
C GLY A 182 20.21 7.18 13.69
N ARG A 183 19.06 7.57 14.27
CA ARG A 183 18.30 6.70 15.18
C ARG A 183 17.65 5.55 14.43
N ILE A 184 17.09 5.82 13.25
CA ILE A 184 16.50 4.77 12.40
C ILE A 184 17.57 3.79 11.92
N GLN A 185 18.77 4.26 11.56
CA GLN A 185 19.89 3.37 11.21
C GLN A 185 20.26 2.44 12.37
N LYS A 186 20.37 2.94 13.61
CA LYS A 186 20.65 2.11 14.80
C LYS A 186 19.55 1.10 15.09
N TRP A 187 18.29 1.50 14.91
CA TRP A 187 17.16 0.60 15.07
C TRP A 187 17.18 -0.53 14.02
N LEU A 188 17.42 -0.21 12.74
CA LEU A 188 17.55 -1.20 11.66
C LEU A 188 18.78 -2.12 11.88
N ALA A 189 19.83 -1.60 12.50
CA ALA A 189 21.02 -2.37 12.90
C ALA A 189 20.79 -3.26 14.15
N ARG A 190 19.59 -3.22 14.75
CA ARG A 190 19.24 -3.89 16.02
C ARG A 190 20.14 -3.46 17.20
N GLU A 191 20.68 -2.25 17.14
CA GLU A 191 21.50 -1.65 18.21
C GLU A 191 20.67 -0.88 19.23
N SER A 192 19.47 -0.43 18.84
CA SER A 192 18.52 0.26 19.72
C SER A 192 17.08 -0.12 19.39
N GLU A 193 16.17 0.11 20.34
CA GLU A 193 14.74 0.04 20.07
C GLU A 193 14.23 1.34 19.42
N LEU A 194 13.16 1.23 18.63
CA LEU A 194 12.45 2.40 18.11
C LEU A 194 11.62 3.02 19.24
N PRO A 195 11.61 4.36 19.44
CA PRO A 195 10.75 4.98 20.45
C PRO A 195 9.26 4.73 20.20
N ARG A 196 8.46 4.63 21.27
CA ARG A 196 6.99 4.49 21.17
C ARG A 196 6.37 5.66 20.41
N GLU A 197 6.86 6.88 20.66
CA GLU A 197 6.43 8.09 19.95
C GLU A 197 6.58 7.92 18.43
N THR A 198 7.75 7.52 17.94
CA THR A 198 7.99 7.30 16.52
C THR A 198 7.14 6.18 15.93
N ARG A 199 6.92 5.08 16.68
CA ARG A 199 6.00 4.01 16.26
C ARG A 199 4.57 4.52 16.08
N ASP A 200 4.11 5.36 17.00
CA ASP A 200 2.79 5.97 16.92
C ASP A 200 2.72 6.97 15.76
N TYR A 201 3.75 7.79 15.58
CA TYR A 201 3.88 8.75 14.48
C TYR A 201 3.76 8.08 13.10
N VAL A 202 4.53 7.02 12.83
CA VAL A 202 4.46 6.28 11.56
C VAL A 202 3.07 5.70 11.34
N ARG A 203 2.44 5.15 12.39
CA ARG A 203 1.10 4.57 12.32
C ARG A 203 0.03 5.62 12.04
N ILE A 204 0.14 6.81 12.62
CA ILE A 204 -0.79 7.92 12.38
C ILE A 204 -0.73 8.37 10.92
N ILE A 205 0.48 8.51 10.36
CA ILE A 205 0.65 9.00 8.98
C ILE A 205 0.25 7.93 7.96
N THR A 206 0.71 6.70 8.16
CA THR A 206 0.60 5.63 7.15
C THR A 206 -0.59 4.71 7.35
N GLY A 207 -1.04 4.52 8.59
CA GLY A 207 -1.96 3.46 8.98
C GLY A 207 -1.27 2.11 9.27
N THR A 208 0.06 2.04 9.16
CA THR A 208 0.86 0.80 9.21
C THR A 208 1.92 0.89 10.29
N LYS A 209 2.32 -0.23 10.90
CA LYS A 209 3.37 -0.21 11.93
C LYS A 209 4.73 0.03 11.28
N ALA A 210 5.65 0.67 12.01
CA ALA A 210 6.99 0.95 11.52
C ALA A 210 7.75 -0.34 11.14
N GLU A 211 7.56 -1.41 11.91
CA GLU A 211 8.18 -2.72 11.69
C GLU A 211 7.77 -3.35 10.34
N ASP A 212 6.51 -3.21 9.94
CA ASP A 212 5.97 -3.77 8.69
C ASP A 212 6.70 -3.20 7.46
N TRP A 213 7.17 -1.94 7.54
CA TRP A 213 7.96 -1.27 6.49
C TRP A 213 9.39 -1.81 6.34
N THR A 214 9.82 -2.73 7.21
CA THR A 214 11.10 -3.43 7.14
C THR A 214 10.97 -4.91 6.77
N GLU A 215 9.79 -5.50 6.99
CA GLU A 215 9.56 -6.95 6.82
C GLU A 215 8.94 -7.32 5.47
N HIS A 216 8.19 -6.40 4.84
CA HIS A 216 7.49 -6.64 3.57
C HIS A 216 8.25 -6.09 2.36
N ILE A 217 8.22 -6.82 1.23
CA ILE A 217 9.11 -6.58 0.08
C ILE A 217 8.37 -5.94 -1.12
N GLU A 218 7.04 -5.90 -1.13
CA GLU A 218 6.30 -5.54 -2.34
C GLU A 218 5.63 -4.17 -2.24
N ALA A 219 4.43 -4.09 -1.65
CA ALA A 219 3.73 -2.84 -1.47
C ALA A 219 2.87 -2.86 -0.20
N LEU A 220 2.80 -1.73 0.50
CA LEU A 220 1.96 -1.53 1.67
C LEU A 220 0.87 -0.50 1.37
N ALA A 221 -0.33 -0.81 1.85
CA ALA A 221 -1.49 0.08 1.77
C ALA A 221 -1.31 1.24 2.75
N ILE A 222 -1.24 2.47 2.22
CA ILE A 222 -1.42 3.68 3.01
C ILE A 222 -2.82 4.23 2.78
N ARG A 223 -3.47 4.66 3.86
CA ARG A 223 -4.70 5.45 3.71
C ARG A 223 -4.36 6.82 3.13
N ILE A 224 -5.24 7.37 2.31
CA ILE A 224 -5.02 8.65 1.62
C ILE A 224 -5.89 9.78 2.20
N ASP A 225 -6.90 9.49 3.02
CA ASP A 225 -7.80 10.51 3.56
C ASP A 225 -7.13 11.47 4.56
N LEU A 226 -7.29 12.79 4.42
CA LEU A 226 -6.90 13.71 5.49
C LEU A 226 -7.89 13.61 6.67
N PRO A 227 -7.47 13.97 7.89
CA PRO A 227 -8.40 14.22 8.99
C PRO A 227 -9.46 15.26 8.57
N ARG A 228 -10.72 15.07 8.97
CA ARG A 228 -11.88 15.91 8.59
C ARG A 228 -11.75 17.40 8.93
N GLU A 229 -10.74 17.78 9.70
CA GLU A 229 -10.52 19.14 10.21
C GLU A 229 -9.30 19.81 9.55
N ALA A 230 -8.64 19.14 8.61
CA ALA A 230 -7.49 19.72 7.93
C ALA A 230 -7.94 20.84 6.96
N PRO A 231 -7.42 22.07 7.10
CA PRO A 231 -7.81 23.24 6.29
C PRO A 231 -7.61 23.08 4.77
N CYS A 232 -6.84 22.07 4.35
CA CYS A 232 -6.58 21.77 2.95
C CYS A 232 -7.53 20.71 2.37
N GLU A 233 -8.72 20.51 2.94
CA GLU A 233 -9.74 19.59 2.41
C GLU A 233 -10.07 19.92 0.93
N GLY A 234 -9.98 18.93 0.01
CA GLY A 234 -10.07 19.12 -1.45
C GLY A 234 -8.72 19.33 -2.19
N ILE A 235 -7.66 19.45 -1.40
CA ILE A 235 -6.23 19.57 -1.69
C ILE A 235 -5.47 18.49 -2.51
N GLY A 236 -5.85 18.02 -3.71
CA GLY A 236 -5.01 17.10 -4.51
C GLY A 236 -5.51 15.67 -4.58
N SER A 237 -6.69 15.51 -5.17
CA SER A 237 -7.43 14.23 -5.18
C SER A 237 -7.71 13.71 -3.76
N LEU A 238 -7.79 14.63 -2.78
CA LEU A 238 -8.21 14.36 -1.40
C LEU A 238 -9.71 14.04 -1.39
N SER A 239 -9.99 12.83 -1.80
CA SER A 239 -11.30 12.24 -1.79
C SER A 239 -11.83 12.23 -0.35
N LYS A 240 -13.09 12.66 -0.18
CA LYS A 240 -13.86 12.40 1.05
C LYS A 240 -14.11 10.90 1.27
N THR A 241 -13.76 10.09 0.28
CA THR A 241 -13.87 8.63 0.24
C THR A 241 -12.65 8.00 0.88
N LYS A 242 -12.83 6.84 1.52
CA LYS A 242 -11.76 6.10 2.23
C LYS A 242 -10.83 5.41 1.24
N ASP A 243 -10.03 6.20 0.54
CA ASP A 243 -9.14 5.69 -0.51
C ASP A 243 -7.82 5.19 0.07
N VAL A 244 -7.26 4.18 -0.60
CA VAL A 244 -6.03 3.50 -0.20
C VAL A 244 -5.06 3.55 -1.38
N ALA A 245 -3.82 4.00 -1.13
CA ALA A 245 -2.72 3.94 -2.09
C ALA A 245 -1.81 2.79 -1.72
N TRP A 246 -1.42 2.00 -2.71
CA TRP A 246 -0.37 1.01 -2.55
C TRP A 246 0.97 1.66 -2.81
N VAL A 247 1.81 1.73 -1.78
CA VAL A 247 3.16 2.31 -1.85
C VAL A 247 4.16 1.18 -1.90
N PRO A 248 5.04 1.12 -2.93
CA PRO A 248 6.05 0.07 -3.02
C PRO A 248 7.06 0.18 -1.88
N VAL A 249 7.54 -0.97 -1.40
CA VAL A 249 8.57 -1.05 -0.36
C VAL A 249 9.89 -1.50 -1.00
N ASN A 250 10.76 -0.53 -1.31
CA ASN A 250 12.02 -0.78 -2.02
C ASN A 250 13.21 -0.34 -1.15
N LEU A 251 13.59 -1.15 -0.16
CA LEU A 251 14.71 -0.83 0.73
C LEU A 251 15.99 -0.54 -0.05
N THR A 252 16.75 0.47 0.37
CA THR A 252 18.02 0.78 -0.27
C THR A 252 19.06 -0.32 -0.03
N PRO A 253 20.04 -0.49 -0.92
CA PRO A 253 21.14 -1.44 -0.71
C PRO A 253 21.87 -1.24 0.62
N SER A 254 21.99 0.03 1.07
CA SER A 254 22.57 0.39 2.36
C SER A 254 21.75 -0.17 3.53
N VAL A 255 20.43 0.03 3.53
CA VAL A 255 19.53 -0.50 4.56
C VAL A 255 19.53 -2.04 4.57
N ILE A 256 19.44 -2.68 3.39
CA ILE A 256 19.52 -4.14 3.26
C ILE A 256 20.82 -4.67 3.87
N THR A 257 21.95 -3.99 3.61
CA THR A 257 23.25 -4.38 4.16
C THR A 257 23.30 -4.27 5.67
N ILE A 258 22.74 -3.19 6.24
CA ILE A 258 22.66 -2.98 7.69
C ILE A 258 21.86 -4.12 8.34
N MET A 259 20.66 -4.38 7.83
CA MET A 259 19.75 -5.40 8.38
C MET A 259 20.36 -6.80 8.29
N ARG A 260 20.94 -7.16 7.14
CA ARG A 260 21.59 -8.47 6.95
C ARG A 260 22.77 -8.67 7.91
N LYS A 261 23.57 -7.63 8.17
CA LYS A 261 24.66 -7.70 9.16
C LYS A 261 24.09 -7.93 10.56
N ALA A 262 23.02 -7.23 10.93
CA ALA A 262 22.37 -7.39 12.23
C ALA A 262 21.84 -8.82 12.43
N GLU A 263 21.22 -9.40 11.40
CA GLU A 263 20.75 -10.80 11.41
C GLU A 263 21.90 -11.80 11.58
N GLN A 264 22.99 -11.63 10.83
CA GLN A 264 24.18 -12.48 10.95
C GLN A 264 24.80 -12.41 12.35
N LEU A 265 24.86 -11.22 12.96
CA LEU A 265 25.33 -11.04 14.33
C LEU A 265 24.40 -11.73 15.33
N ALA A 266 23.09 -11.56 15.19
CA ALA A 266 22.11 -12.23 16.04
C ALA A 266 22.22 -13.76 15.95
N ALA A 267 22.37 -14.31 14.75
CA ALA A 267 22.57 -15.75 14.52
C ALA A 267 23.88 -16.27 15.15
N ARG A 268 24.98 -15.50 15.06
CA ARG A 268 26.24 -15.85 15.73
C ARG A 268 26.10 -15.86 17.25
N LEU A 269 25.41 -14.86 17.81
CA LEU A 269 25.17 -14.78 19.25
C LEU A 269 24.30 -15.93 19.75
N SER A 270 23.24 -16.30 19.02
CA SER A 270 22.39 -17.44 19.37
C SER A 270 23.15 -18.76 19.31
N ALA A 271 23.94 -18.99 18.27
CA ALA A 271 24.81 -20.17 18.13
C ALA A 271 25.84 -20.25 19.27
N ASN A 272 26.47 -19.13 19.63
CA ASN A 272 27.41 -19.06 20.75
C ASN A 272 26.74 -19.35 22.10
N ARG A 273 25.52 -18.86 22.34
CA ARG A 273 24.74 -19.21 23.53
C ARG A 273 24.38 -20.70 23.57
N ALA A 274 23.95 -21.27 22.44
CA ALA A 274 23.65 -22.69 22.33
C ALA A 274 24.88 -23.57 22.61
N ARG A 275 26.04 -23.22 22.03
CA ARG A 275 27.32 -23.89 22.29
C ARG A 275 27.70 -23.83 23.77
N LYS A 276 27.58 -22.68 24.42
CA LYS A 276 27.84 -22.53 25.87
C LYS A 276 26.91 -23.42 26.71
N ARG A 277 25.62 -23.51 26.36
CA ARG A 277 24.66 -24.39 27.04
C ARG A 277 25.01 -25.86 26.87
N PHE A 278 25.34 -26.28 25.64
CA PHE A 278 25.74 -27.67 25.36
C PHE A 278 26.98 -28.08 26.14
N VAL A 279 28.02 -27.25 26.16
CA VAL A 279 29.25 -27.51 26.94
C VAL A 279 28.96 -27.61 28.45
N SER A 280 28.06 -26.77 28.97
CA SER A 280 27.62 -26.85 30.37
C SER A 280 26.92 -28.17 30.70
N LEU A 281 26.04 -28.65 29.81
CA LEU A 281 25.37 -29.95 29.97
C LEU A 281 26.35 -31.12 29.92
N LEU A 282 27.31 -31.12 29.01
CA LEU A 282 28.35 -32.15 28.95
C LEU A 282 29.17 -32.22 30.26
N ARG A 283 29.56 -31.07 30.81
CA ARG A 283 30.28 -31.01 32.11
C ARG A 283 29.43 -31.56 33.27
N LYS A 284 28.14 -31.22 33.31
CA LYS A 284 27.21 -31.74 34.33
C LYS A 284 27.06 -33.26 34.24
N ASN A 285 26.89 -33.80 33.04
CA ASN A 285 26.77 -35.25 32.83
C ASN A 285 28.05 -35.99 33.19
N ALA A 286 29.22 -35.46 32.80
CA ALA A 286 30.51 -36.05 33.17
C ALA A 286 30.69 -36.10 34.71
N SER A 287 30.33 -35.02 35.42
CA SER A 287 30.36 -34.98 36.89
C SER A 287 29.39 -35.99 37.51
N ALA A 288 28.16 -36.11 36.98
CA ALA A 288 27.18 -37.07 37.46
C ALA A 288 27.65 -38.52 37.26
N HIS A 289 28.23 -38.86 36.11
CA HIS A 289 28.83 -40.17 35.87
C HIS A 289 30.02 -40.44 36.80
N GLY A 290 30.88 -39.45 37.05
CA GLY A 290 31.97 -39.56 38.03
C GLY A 290 31.47 -39.87 39.43
N LYS A 291 30.43 -39.15 39.89
CA LYS A 291 29.77 -39.41 41.19
C LYS A 291 29.14 -40.79 41.25
N ALA A 292 28.42 -41.21 40.21
CA ALA A 292 27.81 -42.54 40.13
C ALA A 292 28.86 -43.66 40.20
N ARG A 293 29.95 -43.55 39.43
CA ARG A 293 31.07 -44.53 39.48
C ARG A 293 31.71 -44.59 40.86
N SER A 294 31.95 -43.44 41.49
CA SER A 294 32.45 -43.37 42.86
C SER A 294 31.53 -44.08 43.85
N MET A 295 30.21 -43.82 43.80
CA MET A 295 29.25 -44.50 44.68
C MET A 295 29.21 -46.02 44.49
N ILE A 296 29.28 -46.49 43.25
CA ILE A 296 29.33 -47.93 42.93
C ILE A 296 30.60 -48.55 43.50
N ALA A 297 31.76 -47.91 43.31
CA ALA A 297 33.03 -48.40 43.84
C ALA A 297 33.02 -48.50 45.38
N THR A 298 32.47 -47.48 46.06
CA THR A 298 32.35 -47.48 47.53
C THR A 298 31.42 -48.59 48.03
N ARG A 299 30.29 -48.84 47.35
CA ARG A 299 29.37 -49.94 47.70
C ARG A 299 30.02 -51.31 47.47
N ALA A 300 30.72 -51.50 46.36
CA ALA A 300 31.44 -52.75 46.06
C ALA A 300 32.52 -53.05 47.12
N ALA A 301 33.32 -52.04 47.49
CA ALA A 301 34.34 -52.18 48.54
C ALA A 301 33.76 -52.51 49.92
N LYS A 302 32.60 -51.94 50.27
CA LYS A 302 31.91 -52.26 51.52
C LYS A 302 31.40 -53.71 51.52
N GLY A 303 30.81 -54.17 50.42
CA GLY A 303 30.30 -55.52 50.26
C GLY A 303 31.39 -56.61 50.31
N THR A 304 32.54 -56.38 49.66
CA THR A 304 33.69 -57.30 49.74
C THR A 304 34.25 -57.38 51.15
N ARG A 305 34.36 -56.26 51.86
CA ARG A 305 34.78 -56.24 53.27
C ARG A 305 33.83 -57.05 54.16
N THR A 306 32.51 -56.87 54.01
CA THR A 306 31.52 -57.66 54.77
C THR A 306 31.61 -59.15 54.45
N ARG A 307 31.87 -59.53 53.19
CA ARG A 307 32.01 -60.93 52.77
C ARG A 307 33.29 -61.57 53.31
N ALA A 308 34.40 -60.83 53.31
CA ALA A 308 35.68 -61.27 53.90
C ALA A 308 35.56 -61.51 55.41
N ILE A 309 34.91 -60.60 56.14
CA ILE A 309 34.64 -60.76 57.58
C ILE A 309 33.79 -62.02 57.84
N ARG A 310 32.77 -62.27 57.00
CA ARG A 310 31.88 -63.43 57.14
C ARG A 310 32.57 -64.76 56.82
N MET A 311 33.51 -64.80 55.88
CA MET A 311 34.34 -65.99 55.62
C MET A 311 35.32 -66.25 56.77
N ALA A 312 36.02 -65.22 57.23
CA ALA A 312 36.95 -65.33 58.36
C ALA A 312 36.24 -65.77 59.65
N ALA A 313 34.98 -65.38 59.84
CA ALA A 313 34.15 -65.85 60.96
C ALA A 313 33.74 -67.33 60.81
N ARG A 314 33.53 -67.83 59.59
CA ARG A 314 33.20 -69.24 59.33
C ARG A 314 34.39 -70.17 59.53
N GLU A 315 35.59 -69.77 59.11
CA GLU A 315 36.81 -70.56 59.32
C GLU A 315 37.16 -70.71 60.81
N ARG A 316 36.87 -69.70 61.64
CA ARG A 316 37.05 -69.81 63.10
C ARG A 316 36.05 -70.72 63.81
N SER A 317 34.91 -71.02 63.19
CA SER A 317 33.88 -71.89 63.76
C SER A 317 34.02 -73.36 63.36
N SER A 318 35.06 -73.74 62.62
CA SER A 318 35.29 -75.10 62.12
C SER A 318 36.61 -75.73 62.61
N GLY A 319 37.24 -75.15 63.64
CA GLY A 319 38.45 -75.67 64.30
C GLY A 319 38.18 -76.02 65.75
#